data_AF-A0A4U9W5B2-F1
#
_entry.id   AF-A0A4U9W5B2-F1
#
_cell.length_a   1.000
_cell.length_b   1.000
_cell.length_c   1.000
_cell.angle_alpha   90.00
_cell.angle_beta   90.00
_cell.angle_gamma   90.00
#
_symmetry.space_group_name_H-M   'P 1'
#
loop_
_entity.id
_entity.type
_entity.pdbx_description
1 polymer ?
#
loop_
_entity_poly.entity_id
_entity_poly.type
_entity_poly.pdbx_seq_one_letter_code
_entity_poly.pdbx_strand_id
1 'polypeptide(L)'
;MYSKASPQTTILPVLMKRKNFELRTQSQVIKVNLDSSGKKATGVTYVDAQGQQIEQPADLVILSAFQLHNVRLLLLSGIGKPYDPVTGEGVVGKNYAYQMNSGISLFYDKDTHFNPFIGAGAAGTVIDDLNSENFDHGALGFIGGAYISATRTGGRPIQQMSLPPGHPPGAVAGNKVSKRIISTR
;
A
#
# COMPACT_ATOMS: atom_id res chain seq x y z
N MET A 1 -22.71 7.16 1.99
CA MET A 1 -21.89 7.92 1.02
C MET A 1 -20.48 7.35 1.07
N TYR A 2 -20.11 6.48 0.13
CA TYR A 2 -18.75 5.93 0.05
C TYR A 2 -17.96 6.78 -0.94
N SER A 3 -17.10 7.67 -0.46
CA SER A 3 -16.27 8.52 -1.33
C SER A 3 -15.08 7.76 -1.96
N LYS A 4 -14.81 6.53 -1.48
CA LYS A 4 -13.72 5.69 -1.98
C LYS A 4 -14.28 4.51 -2.79
N ALA A 5 -13.91 4.47 -4.08
CA ALA A 5 -14.23 3.38 -5.01
C ALA A 5 -13.31 2.17 -4.78
N SER A 6 -13.46 1.54 -3.62
CA SER A 6 -12.64 0.40 -3.22
C SER A 6 -13.39 -0.92 -3.42
N PRO A 7 -12.74 -2.04 -3.76
CA PRO A 7 -13.43 -3.31 -4.03
C PRO A 7 -14.38 -3.76 -2.91
N GLN A 8 -14.06 -3.45 -1.66
CA GLN A 8 -14.92 -3.73 -0.52
C GLN A 8 -16.27 -2.98 -0.55
N THR A 9 -16.32 -1.79 -1.14
CA THR A 9 -17.54 -0.98 -1.26
C THR A 9 -18.22 -1.15 -2.61
N THR A 10 -17.47 -1.52 -3.66
CA THR A 10 -17.99 -1.59 -5.04
C THR A 10 -18.27 -3.01 -5.52
N ILE A 11 -17.53 -4.02 -5.04
CA ILE A 11 -17.61 -5.41 -5.54
C ILE A 11 -18.22 -6.36 -4.50
N LEU A 12 -17.77 -6.31 -3.24
CA LEU A 12 -18.24 -7.25 -2.21
C LEU A 12 -19.77 -7.24 -2.00
N PRO A 13 -20.47 -6.09 -1.99
CA PRO A 13 -21.93 -6.08 -1.82
C PRO A 13 -22.70 -6.80 -2.94
N VAL A 14 -22.09 -6.92 -4.13
CA VAL A 14 -22.64 -7.67 -5.26
C VAL A 14 -22.33 -9.16 -5.11
N LEU A 15 -21.09 -9.51 -4.74
CA LEU A 15 -20.67 -10.91 -4.56
C LEU A 15 -21.37 -11.60 -3.39
N MET A 16 -21.59 -10.91 -2.28
CA MET A 16 -22.26 -11.46 -1.09
C MET A 16 -23.71 -11.90 -1.33
N LYS A 17 -24.33 -11.48 -2.45
CA LYS A 17 -25.68 -11.93 -2.84
C LYS A 17 -25.66 -13.27 -3.59
N ARG A 18 -24.49 -13.74 -4.01
CA ARG A 18 -24.35 -15.00 -4.75
C ARG A 18 -24.31 -16.18 -3.79
N LYS A 19 -25.08 -17.22 -4.08
CA LYS A 19 -25.18 -18.43 -3.24
C LYS A 19 -23.89 -19.26 -3.19
N ASN A 20 -23.04 -19.12 -4.20
CA ASN A 20 -21.78 -19.85 -4.35
C ASN A 20 -20.55 -19.03 -3.95
N PHE A 21 -20.75 -17.95 -3.19
CA PHE A 21 -19.67 -17.09 -2.72
C PHE A 21 -19.68 -17.03 -1.20
N GLU A 22 -18.50 -17.17 -0.61
CA GLU A 22 -18.30 -17.02 0.82
C GLU A 22 -17.15 -16.03 1.08
N LEU A 23 -17.37 -15.11 2.02
CA LEU A 23 -16.35 -14.23 2.53
C LEU A 23 -16.10 -14.57 3.99
N ARG A 24 -14.90 -15.09 4.29
CA ARG A 24 -14.46 -15.35 5.66
C ARG A 24 -13.44 -14.29 6.08
N THR A 25 -13.81 -13.50 7.08
CA THR A 25 -12.90 -12.58 7.76
C THR A 25 -12.23 -13.29 8.93
N GLN A 26 -11.12 -12.75 9.46
CA GLN A 26 -10.40 -13.35 10.58
C GLN A 26 -9.96 -14.80 10.25
N SER A 27 -9.52 -15.00 9.02
CA SER A 27 -9.05 -16.29 8.50
C SER A 27 -7.72 -16.05 7.80
N GLN A 28 -6.62 -16.13 8.54
CA GLN A 28 -5.29 -15.86 8.02
C GLN A 28 -4.72 -17.14 7.41
N VAL A 29 -4.63 -17.21 6.07
CA VAL A 29 -3.95 -18.31 5.39
C VAL A 29 -2.47 -18.32 5.77
N ILE A 30 -1.99 -19.47 6.26
CA ILE A 30 -0.60 -19.68 6.68
C ILE A 30 0.17 -20.62 5.76
N LYS A 31 -0.55 -21.46 4.99
CA LYS A 31 0.06 -22.44 4.08
C LYS A 31 -0.89 -22.77 2.92
N VAL A 32 -0.33 -22.96 1.73
CA VAL A 32 -1.00 -23.63 0.60
C VAL A 32 -0.69 -25.12 0.72
N ASN A 33 -1.73 -25.94 0.69
CA ASN A 33 -1.59 -27.38 0.78
C ASN A 33 -1.37 -27.96 -0.62
N LEU A 34 -0.43 -28.88 -0.73
CA LEU A 34 -0.07 -29.54 -1.98
C LEU A 34 -0.38 -31.02 -1.89
N ASP A 35 -0.59 -31.64 -3.05
CA ASP A 35 -0.63 -33.09 -3.17
C ASP A 35 0.74 -33.72 -2.86
N SER A 36 0.79 -35.04 -2.77
CA SER A 36 2.03 -35.78 -2.49
C SER A 36 3.13 -35.57 -3.54
N SER A 37 2.77 -35.17 -4.76
CA SER A 37 3.73 -34.85 -5.81
C SER A 37 4.35 -33.45 -5.66
N GLY A 38 3.74 -32.57 -4.86
CA GLY A 38 4.14 -31.17 -4.70
C GLY A 38 3.81 -30.30 -5.93
N LYS A 39 3.04 -30.81 -6.89
CA LYS A 39 2.76 -30.12 -8.16
C LYS A 39 1.36 -29.52 -8.22
N LYS A 40 0.42 -29.99 -7.39
CA LYS A 40 -0.97 -29.53 -7.39
C LYS A 40 -1.36 -28.99 -6.03
N ALA A 41 -1.89 -27.77 -6.00
CA ALA A 41 -2.55 -27.25 -4.81
C ALA A 41 -3.87 -28.00 -4.55
N THR A 42 -4.11 -28.38 -3.30
CA THR A 42 -5.30 -29.12 -2.85
C THR A 42 -6.17 -28.33 -1.88
N GLY A 43 -5.69 -27.15 -1.47
CA GLY A 43 -6.38 -26.29 -0.52
C GLY A 43 -5.43 -25.32 0.17
N VAL A 44 -5.90 -24.78 1.29
CA VAL A 44 -5.10 -23.92 2.17
C VAL A 44 -5.33 -24.30 3.63
N THR A 45 -4.32 -24.09 4.46
CA THR A 45 -4.48 -24.08 5.92
C THR A 45 -4.49 -22.63 6.39
N TYR A 46 -5.50 -22.25 7.17
CA TYR A 46 -5.63 -20.92 7.75
C TYR A 46 -5.80 -20.99 9.27
N VAL A 47 -5.47 -19.90 9.94
CA VAL A 47 -5.75 -19.68 11.36
C VAL A 47 -7.03 -18.86 11.49
N ASP A 48 -8.01 -19.36 12.23
CA ASP A 48 -9.29 -18.68 12.47
C ASP A 48 -9.22 -17.65 13.61
N ALA A 49 -10.36 -17.03 13.94
CA ALA A 49 -10.46 -16.03 15.00
C ALA A 49 -10.17 -16.60 16.40
N GLN A 50 -10.26 -17.92 16.58
CA GLN A 50 -9.98 -18.64 17.82
C GLN A 50 -8.53 -19.13 17.88
N GLY A 51 -7.72 -18.87 16.85
CA GLY A 51 -6.34 -19.34 16.77
C GLY A 51 -6.21 -20.80 16.32
N GLN A 52 -7.29 -21.44 15.87
CA GLN A 52 -7.28 -22.83 15.41
C GLN A 52 -6.82 -22.93 13.97
N GLN A 53 -6.06 -23.98 13.64
CA GLN A 53 -5.69 -24.28 12.26
C GLN A 53 -6.80 -25.07 11.58
N ILE A 54 -7.30 -24.53 10.49
CA ILE A 54 -8.40 -25.11 9.70
C ILE A 54 -7.89 -25.37 8.29
N GLU A 55 -8.16 -26.57 7.77
CA GLU A 55 -7.93 -26.90 6.38
C GLU A 55 -9.17 -26.60 5.53
N GLN A 56 -8.98 -25.84 4.46
CA GLN A 56 -10.00 -25.56 3.45
C GLN A 56 -9.58 -26.21 2.13
N PRO A 57 -10.21 -27.32 1.72
CA PRO A 57 -9.99 -27.93 0.42
C PRO A 57 -10.38 -26.99 -0.72
N ALA A 58 -9.63 -27.05 -1.81
CA ALA A 58 -9.92 -26.31 -3.04
C ALA A 58 -9.30 -26.99 -4.26
N ASP A 59 -10.00 -26.96 -5.40
CA ASP A 59 -9.46 -27.41 -6.68
C ASP A 59 -8.50 -26.39 -7.32
N LEU A 60 -8.62 -25.12 -6.92
CA LEU A 60 -7.81 -23.99 -7.37
C LEU A 60 -7.58 -23.01 -6.23
N VAL A 61 -6.34 -22.55 -6.08
CA VAL A 61 -5.95 -21.52 -5.11
C VAL A 61 -5.42 -20.30 -5.85
N ILE A 62 -6.04 -19.14 -5.62
CA ILE A 62 -5.60 -17.86 -6.19
C ILE A 62 -4.96 -17.02 -5.09
N LEU A 63 -3.69 -16.66 -5.26
CA LEU A 63 -2.94 -15.85 -4.29
C LEU A 63 -3.13 -14.35 -4.53
N SER A 64 -3.99 -13.72 -3.74
CA SER A 64 -4.28 -12.29 -3.80
C SER A 64 -3.92 -11.55 -2.50
N ALA A 65 -2.84 -11.95 -1.81
CA ALA A 65 -2.48 -11.45 -0.49
C ALA A 65 -1.52 -10.24 -0.48
N PHE A 66 -1.28 -9.60 -1.63
CA PHE A 66 -0.18 -8.64 -1.86
C PHE A 66 1.20 -9.30 -1.96
N GLN A 67 2.13 -8.68 -2.71
CA GLN A 67 3.37 -9.32 -3.16
C GLN A 67 4.22 -9.90 -2.01
N LEU A 68 4.37 -9.17 -0.90
CA LEU A 68 5.18 -9.62 0.24
C LEU A 68 4.58 -10.86 0.91
N HIS A 69 3.26 -10.88 1.11
CA HIS A 69 2.61 -12.03 1.71
C HIS A 69 2.51 -13.21 0.75
N ASN A 70 2.29 -12.97 -0.55
CA ASN A 70 2.33 -14.03 -1.56
C ASN A 70 3.70 -14.72 -1.57
N VAL A 71 4.81 -13.96 -1.61
CA VAL A 71 6.17 -14.52 -1.55
C VAL A 71 6.37 -15.31 -0.26
N ARG A 72 6.03 -14.73 0.89
CA ARG A 72 6.11 -15.43 2.18
C ARG A 72 5.34 -16.75 2.18
N LEU A 73 4.11 -16.73 1.66
CA LEU A 73 3.24 -17.90 1.63
C LEU A 73 3.80 -18.99 0.70
N LEU A 74 4.30 -18.61 -0.48
CA LEU A 74 4.96 -19.53 -1.42
C LEU A 74 6.17 -20.20 -0.75
N LEU A 75 7.03 -19.43 -0.09
CA LEU A 75 8.20 -19.94 0.64
C LEU A 75 7.80 -20.93 1.76
N LEU A 76 6.82 -20.56 2.60
CA LEU A 76 6.33 -21.41 3.68
C LEU A 76 5.62 -22.68 3.17
N SER A 77 5.09 -22.64 1.95
CA SER A 77 4.39 -23.75 1.31
C SER A 77 5.31 -24.62 0.46
N GLY A 78 6.59 -24.28 0.34
CA GLY A 78 7.54 -25.00 -0.52
C GLY A 78 7.27 -24.86 -2.02
N ILE A 79 6.59 -23.78 -2.44
CA ILE A 79 6.22 -23.56 -3.84
C ILE A 79 7.26 -22.67 -4.51
N GLY A 80 7.93 -23.22 -5.52
CA GLY A 80 8.95 -22.54 -6.33
C GLY A 80 10.32 -22.47 -5.66
N LYS A 81 11.34 -22.08 -6.43
CA LYS A 81 12.72 -21.95 -5.94
C LYS A 81 12.92 -20.57 -5.30
N PRO A 82 13.27 -20.49 -3.99
CA PRO A 82 13.65 -19.24 -3.34
C PRO A 82 14.76 -18.54 -4.13
N TYR A 83 14.66 -17.22 -4.28
CA TYR A 83 15.69 -16.44 -4.93
C TYR A 83 16.95 -16.36 -4.05
N ASP A 84 18.09 -16.71 -4.63
CA ASP A 84 19.41 -16.56 -4.03
C ASP A 84 20.14 -15.37 -4.70
N PRO A 85 20.44 -14.29 -3.94
CA PRO A 85 21.10 -13.11 -4.50
C PRO A 85 22.59 -13.33 -4.82
N VAL A 86 23.23 -14.37 -4.27
CA VAL A 86 24.65 -14.67 -4.53
C VAL A 86 24.80 -15.36 -5.88
N THR A 87 23.98 -16.37 -6.14
CA THR A 87 24.02 -17.16 -7.39
C THR A 87 23.15 -16.58 -8.51
N GLY A 88 22.16 -15.74 -8.15
CA GLY A 88 21.18 -15.20 -9.09
C GLY A 88 20.07 -16.18 -9.47
N GLU A 89 20.06 -17.38 -8.89
CA GLU A 89 19.11 -18.45 -9.17
C GLU A 89 17.81 -18.34 -8.36
N GLY A 90 16.73 -18.95 -8.88
CA GLY A 90 15.42 -18.91 -8.24
C GLY A 90 14.58 -17.70 -8.63
N VAL A 91 13.28 -17.79 -8.34
CA VAL A 91 12.28 -16.80 -8.80
C VAL A 91 11.40 -16.28 -7.67
N VAL A 92 11.26 -17.03 -6.57
CA VAL A 92 10.38 -16.65 -5.47
C VAL A 92 11.07 -15.58 -4.62
N GLY A 93 10.49 -14.39 -4.60
CA GLY A 93 11.05 -13.22 -3.91
C GLY A 93 12.00 -12.36 -4.75
N LYS A 94 12.23 -12.71 -6.02
CA LYS A 94 12.99 -11.87 -6.96
C LYS A 94 12.13 -10.69 -7.43
N ASN A 95 12.79 -9.62 -7.90
CA ASN A 95 12.17 -8.46 -8.56
C ASN A 95 11.13 -7.70 -7.71
N TYR A 96 11.37 -7.56 -6.41
CA TYR A 96 10.56 -6.68 -5.58
C TYR A 96 10.71 -5.23 -6.07
N ALA A 97 9.63 -4.64 -6.54
CA ALA A 97 9.56 -3.23 -6.92
C ALA A 97 8.56 -2.52 -6.02
N TYR A 98 8.97 -1.38 -5.47
CA TYR A 98 8.14 -0.55 -4.64
C TYR A 98 8.51 0.92 -4.84
N GLN A 99 7.50 1.79 -4.88
CA GLN A 99 7.72 3.22 -4.99
C GLN A 99 8.15 3.75 -3.62
N MET A 100 9.38 4.22 -3.54
CA MET A 100 9.84 4.98 -2.38
C MET A 100 9.50 6.46 -2.60
N ASN A 101 8.90 7.08 -1.59
CA ASN A 101 8.59 8.50 -1.62
C ASN A 101 9.48 9.21 -0.60
N SER A 102 10.11 10.30 -1.03
CA SER A 102 10.70 11.31 -0.16
C SER A 102 9.93 12.62 -0.34
N GLY A 103 10.06 13.52 0.62
CA GLY A 103 9.35 14.79 0.56
C GLY A 103 10.00 15.85 1.43
N ILE A 104 9.77 17.10 1.04
CA ILE A 104 10.11 18.29 1.82
C ILE A 104 8.83 19.03 2.17
N SER A 105 8.83 19.68 3.34
CA SER A 105 7.75 20.61 3.70
C SER A 105 8.15 22.02 3.28
N LEU A 106 7.23 22.72 2.62
CA LEU A 106 7.39 24.14 2.27
C LEU A 106 6.51 24.98 3.18
N PHE A 107 7.08 26.06 3.72
CA PHE A 107 6.37 27.07 4.50
C PHE A 107 6.19 28.32 3.65
N TYR A 108 4.97 28.83 3.62
CA TYR A 108 4.60 30.03 2.87
C TYR A 108 4.25 31.15 3.85
N ASP A 109 4.26 32.39 3.37
CA ASP A 109 3.81 33.52 4.16
C ASP A 109 2.31 33.40 4.52
N LYS A 110 1.89 34.23 5.48
CA LYS A 110 0.50 34.25 5.97
C LYS A 110 -0.51 34.69 4.91
N ASP A 111 -0.04 35.34 3.85
CA ASP A 111 -0.87 35.94 2.80
C ASP A 111 -1.04 34.99 1.60
N THR A 112 -0.33 33.86 1.59
CA THR A 112 -0.50 32.76 0.64
C THR A 112 -1.66 31.87 1.04
N HIS A 113 -2.76 31.95 0.28
CA HIS A 113 -3.96 31.17 0.53
C HIS A 113 -3.94 29.80 -0.17
N PHE A 114 -3.96 28.72 0.60
CA PHE A 114 -4.23 27.38 0.09
C PHE A 114 -5.64 26.94 0.48
N ASN A 115 -6.36 26.29 -0.43
CA ASN A 115 -7.58 25.55 -0.08
C ASN A 115 -7.24 24.08 0.17
N PRO A 116 -7.08 23.64 1.43
CA PRO A 116 -6.64 22.28 1.72
C PRO A 116 -7.77 21.26 1.54
N PHE A 117 -9.03 21.68 1.39
CA PHE A 117 -10.18 20.77 1.36
C PHE A 117 -10.57 20.31 -0.05
N ILE A 118 -10.06 20.98 -1.09
CA ILE A 118 -10.33 20.65 -2.51
C ILE A 118 -9.24 19.71 -3.09
N GLY A 119 -8.31 19.22 -2.25
CA GLY A 119 -7.26 18.31 -2.69
C GLY A 119 -7.78 16.94 -3.15
N ALA A 120 -7.56 16.60 -4.41
CA ALA A 120 -7.74 15.24 -4.93
C ALA A 120 -6.36 14.57 -5.09
N GLY A 121 -6.29 13.25 -4.92
CA GLY A 121 -5.01 12.52 -5.06
C GLY A 121 -4.34 12.66 -6.43
N ALA A 122 -5.12 12.97 -7.47
CA ALA A 122 -4.64 13.27 -8.82
C ALA A 122 -4.49 14.78 -9.12
N ALA A 123 -4.85 15.66 -8.16
CA ALA A 123 -4.71 17.10 -8.31
C ALA A 123 -3.31 17.52 -7.86
N GLY A 124 -2.43 17.72 -8.83
CA GLY A 124 -1.08 18.21 -8.60
C GLY A 124 -0.32 18.41 -9.89
N THR A 125 0.93 18.82 -9.74
CA THR A 125 1.87 18.98 -10.84
C THR A 125 3.03 18.02 -10.62
N VAL A 126 3.49 17.41 -11.71
CA VAL A 126 4.59 16.45 -11.70
C VAL A 126 5.60 16.88 -12.77
N ILE A 127 6.87 16.86 -12.40
CA ILE A 127 8.01 16.92 -13.31
C ILE A 127 8.52 15.48 -13.42
N ASP A 128 8.33 14.86 -14.58
CA ASP A 128 8.63 13.44 -14.81
C ASP A 128 9.92 13.23 -15.63
N ASP A 129 10.53 14.32 -16.10
CA ASP A 129 11.77 14.33 -16.89
C ASP A 129 12.96 13.68 -16.17
N LEU A 130 12.92 13.65 -14.83
CA LEU A 130 13.97 13.09 -13.97
C LEU A 130 13.69 11.65 -13.53
N ASN A 131 12.68 10.99 -14.11
CA ASN A 131 12.26 9.66 -13.72
C ASN A 131 12.84 8.59 -14.66
N SER A 132 13.38 7.51 -14.09
CA SER A 132 13.88 6.34 -14.82
C SER A 132 14.84 6.72 -15.96
N GLU A 133 14.61 6.20 -17.16
CA GLU A 133 15.44 6.40 -18.34
C GLU A 133 15.05 7.66 -19.14
N ASN A 134 14.28 8.60 -18.56
CA ASN A 134 13.87 9.83 -19.25
C ASN A 134 15.03 10.82 -19.48
N PHE A 135 16.20 10.57 -18.88
CA PHE A 135 17.43 11.35 -19.07
C PHE A 135 18.68 10.48 -18.87
N ASP A 136 19.81 10.89 -19.48
CA ASP A 136 21.10 10.24 -19.27
C ASP A 136 21.64 10.58 -17.88
N HIS A 137 21.59 9.59 -17.00
CA HIS A 137 22.08 9.68 -15.62
C HIS A 137 23.25 8.74 -15.34
N GLY A 138 23.86 8.15 -16.37
CA GLY A 138 24.92 7.14 -16.23
C GLY A 138 26.15 7.67 -15.48
N ALA A 139 26.48 8.95 -15.66
CA ALA A 139 27.59 9.61 -14.98
C ALA A 139 27.26 10.10 -13.55
N LEU A 140 26.00 10.02 -13.10
CA LEU A 140 25.52 10.65 -11.86
C LEU A 140 25.54 9.71 -10.63
N GLY A 141 25.87 8.44 -10.81
CA GLY A 141 26.12 7.50 -9.71
C GLY A 141 24.86 7.00 -8.97
N PHE A 142 23.68 7.07 -9.60
CA PHE A 142 22.43 6.50 -9.09
C PHE A 142 21.68 5.74 -10.20
N ILE A 143 20.64 4.99 -9.83
CA ILE A 143 19.82 4.18 -10.75
C ILE A 143 18.36 4.66 -10.70
N GLY A 144 17.71 4.85 -11.85
CA GLY A 144 16.25 4.91 -11.99
C GLY A 144 15.58 6.25 -11.64
N GLY A 145 16.34 7.28 -11.23
CA GLY A 145 15.82 8.64 -11.03
C GLY A 145 14.61 8.76 -10.08
N ALA A 146 13.89 9.88 -10.16
CA ALA A 146 12.62 10.11 -9.48
C ALA A 146 11.82 11.23 -10.16
N TYR A 147 10.49 11.14 -10.15
CA TYR A 147 9.66 12.30 -10.47
C TYR A 147 9.55 13.23 -9.26
N ILE A 148 9.45 14.52 -9.51
CA ILE A 148 9.17 15.52 -8.48
C ILE A 148 7.70 15.88 -8.57
N SER A 149 6.95 15.72 -7.48
CA SER A 149 5.52 16.03 -7.46
C SER A 149 5.16 17.03 -6.36
N ALA A 150 4.26 17.95 -6.72
CA ALA A 150 3.54 18.80 -5.80
C ALA A 150 2.06 18.42 -5.86
N THR A 151 1.64 17.51 -4.96
CA THR A 151 0.25 17.03 -4.88
C THR A 151 -0.37 17.41 -3.54
N ARG A 152 -1.69 17.65 -3.52
CA ARG A 152 -2.43 17.95 -2.28
C ARG A 152 -3.51 16.90 -2.07
N THR A 153 -3.32 16.04 -1.07
CA THR A 153 -4.22 14.92 -0.76
C THR A 153 -5.30 15.26 0.30
N GLY A 154 -5.50 16.55 0.57
CA GLY A 154 -6.48 17.08 1.52
C GLY A 154 -5.87 17.91 2.65
N GLY A 155 -6.69 18.20 3.67
CA GLY A 155 -6.38 19.00 4.87
C GLY A 155 -6.79 18.29 6.16
N ARG A 156 -6.34 17.05 6.34
CA ARG A 156 -6.65 16.21 7.50
C ARG A 156 -6.12 16.91 8.77
N PRO A 157 -6.98 17.14 9.80
CA PRO A 157 -6.60 17.86 11.01
C PRO A 157 -5.42 17.26 11.78
N ILE A 158 -5.18 15.95 11.59
CA ILE A 158 -4.09 15.18 12.18
C ILE A 158 -3.17 14.74 11.02
N GLN A 159 -1.84 14.83 11.24
CA GLN A 159 -0.74 14.47 10.32
C GLN A 159 -0.41 15.43 9.15
N GLN A 160 -1.21 16.46 8.84
CA GLN A 160 -0.95 17.32 7.67
C GLN A 160 -0.58 18.78 7.98
N MET A 161 -0.34 19.11 9.26
CA MET A 161 0.19 20.43 9.65
C MET A 161 1.59 20.28 10.24
N SER A 162 2.60 20.33 9.37
CA SER A 162 4.00 20.51 9.78
C SER A 162 4.17 21.90 10.38
N LEU A 163 4.92 22.02 11.49
CA LEU A 163 5.30 23.30 12.09
C LEU A 163 6.74 23.67 11.69
N PRO A 164 7.07 24.97 11.57
CA PRO A 164 8.44 25.42 11.37
C PRO A 164 9.39 24.91 12.47
N PRO A 165 10.70 24.79 12.18
CA PRO A 165 11.71 24.50 13.20
C PRO A 165 11.62 25.48 14.39
N GLY A 166 11.81 24.99 15.62
CA GLY A 166 11.76 25.80 16.86
C GLY A 166 10.47 25.71 17.68
N HIS A 167 9.48 24.91 17.23
CA HIS A 167 8.27 24.62 18.01
C HIS A 167 8.49 23.44 18.99
N PRO A 168 7.76 23.38 20.12
CA PRO A 168 7.91 22.30 21.10
C PRO A 168 7.62 20.92 20.48
N PRO A 169 8.42 19.88 20.80
CA PRO A 169 8.15 18.51 20.37
C PRO A 169 6.74 18.07 20.78
N GLY A 170 5.96 17.52 19.84
CA GLY A 170 4.58 17.07 20.11
C GLY A 170 3.51 18.14 19.91
N ALA A 171 3.86 19.37 19.53
CA ALA A 171 2.91 20.36 19.05
C ALA A 171 2.37 19.93 17.67
N VAL A 172 1.37 19.05 17.65
CA VAL A 172 0.47 18.98 16.49
C VAL A 172 -0.28 20.32 16.49
N ALA A 173 -0.43 20.99 15.34
CA ALA A 173 -1.19 22.23 15.21
C ALA A 173 -2.71 22.08 15.51
N GLY A 174 -3.09 21.06 16.28
CA GLY A 174 -4.45 20.60 16.52
C GLY A 174 -5.25 21.40 17.57
N ASN A 175 -4.65 22.23 18.43
CA ASN A 175 -5.42 22.79 19.56
C ASN A 175 -5.71 24.30 19.55
N LYS A 176 -5.02 25.13 18.75
CA LYS A 176 -5.34 26.58 18.69
C LYS A 176 -5.62 27.11 17.29
N VAL A 177 -5.04 26.54 16.23
CA VAL A 177 -5.21 27.04 14.84
C VAL A 177 -6.53 26.57 14.23
N SER A 178 -6.96 25.34 14.54
CA SER A 178 -8.20 24.75 14.01
C SER A 178 -9.48 25.53 14.38
N LYS A 179 -9.52 26.19 15.56
CA LYS A 179 -10.69 26.96 15.99
C LYS A 179 -10.97 28.21 15.15
N ARG A 180 -9.96 28.79 14.48
CA ARG A 180 -10.15 30.01 13.68
C ARG A 180 -10.72 29.75 12.29
N ILE A 181 -10.48 28.57 11.72
CA ILE A 181 -10.92 28.22 10.35
C ILE A 181 -12.38 27.73 10.34
N ILE A 182 -12.89 27.23 11.47
CA ILE A 182 -14.27 26.74 11.59
C ILE A 182 -15.26 27.86 11.99
N SER A 183 -14.77 29.03 12.42
CA SER A 183 -15.56 30.12 13.00
C SER A 183 -15.85 31.30 12.05
N THR A 184 -15.78 31.09 10.74
CA THR A 184 -16.31 32.06 9.75
C THR A 184 -17.36 31.39 8.89
N ARG A 185 -18.56 31.25 9.47
CA ARG A 185 -19.85 31.34 8.80
C ARG A 185 -20.66 32.41 9.50
#